data_AF-A0A0L8I788-F1
#
_entry.id   AF-A0A0L8I788-F1
#
_cell.length_a   1.000
_cell.length_b   1.000
_cell.length_c   1.000
_cell.angle_alpha   90.00
_cell.angle_beta   90.00
_cell.angle_gamma   90.00
#
_symmetry.space_group_name_H-M   'P 1'
#
loop_
_entity.id
_entity.type
_entity.pdbx_description
1 polymer ?
#
loop_
_entity_poly.entity_id
_entity_poly.type
_entity_poly.pdbx_seq_one_letter_code
_entity_poly.pdbx_strand_id
1 'polypeptide(L)'
;RFLTVVSIYASTMFHFDEIVVQFYDDLTRLLRKVPISDKLVILGHFNARVGNDYVSWPLLGRHGIGKCNKNGVALLMFCTENNLVVTNTV
;
A
#
# COMPACT_ATOMS: atom_id res chain seq x y z
N ARG A 1 22.77 8.28 5.39
CA ARG A 1 21.37 8.14 4.92
C ARG A 1 20.98 6.69 5.08
N PHE A 2 19.96 6.38 5.89
CA PHE A 2 19.55 5.01 6.16
C PHE A 2 18.35 4.61 5.31
N LEU A 3 18.08 3.31 5.27
CA LEU A 3 16.90 2.71 4.66
C LEU A 3 16.08 2.10 5.80
N THR A 4 14.87 2.60 6.00
CA THR A 4 13.89 1.96 6.87
C THR A 4 13.03 1.02 6.04
N VAL A 5 12.98 -0.24 6.45
CA VAL A 5 12.19 -1.29 5.80
C VAL A 5 11.07 -1.72 6.73
N VAL A 6 9.84 -1.65 6.24
CA VAL A 6 8.65 -2.15 6.95
C VAL A 6 8.13 -3.37 6.21
N SER A 7 8.15 -4.53 6.87
CA SER A 7 7.57 -5.77 6.33
C SER A 7 6.16 -5.96 6.90
N ILE A 8 5.18 -6.18 6.02
CA ILE A 8 3.77 -6.29 6.40
C ILE A 8 3.16 -7.62 5.93
N TYR A 9 2.16 -8.07 6.66
CA TYR A 9 1.21 -9.09 6.21
C TYR A 9 -0.19 -8.58 6.51
N ALA A 10 -0.92 -8.14 5.48
CA ALA A 10 -2.24 -7.56 5.63
C ALA A 10 -3.32 -8.63 5.81
N SER A 11 -4.47 -8.22 6.34
CA SER A 11 -5.62 -9.11 6.48
C SER A 11 -6.14 -9.59 5.11
N THR A 12 -6.83 -10.74 5.09
CA THR A 12 -7.47 -11.25 3.87
C THR A 12 -8.71 -10.41 3.48
N MET A 13 -9.24 -10.60 2.27
CA MET A 13 -10.40 -9.81 1.80
C MET A 13 -11.70 -10.06 2.59
N PHE A 14 -11.75 -11.11 3.42
CA PHE A 14 -12.97 -11.55 4.12
C PHE A 14 -13.14 -10.93 5.52
N HIS A 15 -12.27 -9.98 5.89
CA HIS A 15 -12.42 -9.25 7.15
C HIS A 15 -13.35 -8.05 6.99
N PHE A 16 -13.90 -7.59 8.12
CA PHE A 16 -14.72 -6.40 8.21
C PHE A 16 -13.94 -5.16 7.77
N ASP A 17 -14.62 -4.19 7.17
CA ASP A 17 -14.02 -2.94 6.69
C ASP A 17 -13.26 -2.19 7.79
N GLU A 18 -13.80 -2.19 9.00
CA GLU A 18 -13.20 -1.60 10.20
C GLU A 18 -11.80 -2.15 10.48
N ILE A 19 -11.58 -3.46 10.27
CA ILE A 19 -10.29 -4.10 10.48
C ILE A 19 -9.28 -3.64 9.42
N VAL A 20 -9.71 -3.51 8.17
CA VAL A 20 -8.86 -3.03 7.07
C VAL A 20 -8.49 -1.57 7.28
N VAL A 21 -9.45 -0.72 7.66
CA VAL A 21 -9.21 0.69 7.98
C VAL A 21 -8.22 0.83 9.14
N GLN A 22 -8.46 0.11 10.25
CA GLN A 22 -7.58 0.15 11.41
C GLN A 22 -6.15 -0.28 11.06
N PHE A 23 -5.97 -1.29 10.21
CA PHE A 23 -4.66 -1.73 9.75
C PHE A 23 -3.88 -0.61 9.03
N TYR A 24 -4.50 0.09 8.09
CA TYR A 24 -3.84 1.17 7.35
C TYR A 24 -3.61 2.43 8.20
N ASP A 25 -4.49 2.68 9.16
CA ASP A 25 -4.32 3.72 10.19
C ASP A 25 -3.07 3.46 11.05
N ASP A 26 -2.94 2.23 11.57
CA ASP A 26 -1.78 1.84 12.38
C ASP A 26 -0.49 1.85 11.58
N LEU A 27 -0.54 1.42 10.32
CA LEU A 27 0.60 1.51 9.41
C LEU A 27 0.99 2.98 9.17
N THR A 28 0.02 3.87 8.93
CA THR A 28 0.28 5.31 8.77
C THR A 28 0.93 5.91 10.03
N ARG A 29 0.45 5.56 11.21
CA ARG A 29 1.06 5.98 12.49
C ARG A 29 2.49 5.46 12.64
N LEU A 30 2.78 4.25 12.19
CA LEU A 30 4.13 3.70 12.17
C LEU A 30 5.04 4.47 11.20
N LEU A 31 4.58 4.75 9.98
CA LEU A 31 5.37 5.46 8.97
C LEU A 31 5.76 6.88 9.40
N ARG A 32 4.90 7.57 10.15
CA ARG A 32 5.20 8.90 10.71
C ARG A 32 6.37 8.92 11.69
N LYS A 33 6.77 7.75 12.22
CA LYS A 33 7.95 7.62 13.10
C LYS A 33 9.25 7.47 12.31
N VAL A 34 9.17 7.21 11.00
CA VAL A 34 10.36 7.07 10.15
C VAL A 34 11.02 8.44 9.97
N PRO A 35 12.33 8.58 10.23
CA PRO A 35 13.03 9.83 10.01
C PRO A 35 12.89 10.29 8.55
N ILE A 36 12.61 11.57 8.32
CA ILE A 36 12.48 12.16 6.97
C ILE A 36 13.77 11.99 6.15
N SER A 37 14.93 11.88 6.81
CA SER A 37 16.22 11.61 6.17
C SER A 37 16.31 10.21 5.54
N ASP A 38 15.50 9.27 6.03
CA ASP A 38 15.59 7.88 5.63
C ASP A 38 14.80 7.63 4.36
N LYS A 39 15.29 6.68 3.56
CA LYS A 39 14.46 6.11 2.51
C LYS A 39 13.50 5.12 3.17
N LEU A 40 12.25 5.09 2.72
CA LEU A 40 11.24 4.15 3.19
C LEU A 40 10.93 3.12 2.11
N VAL A 41 10.94 1.84 2.47
CA VAL A 41 10.41 0.75 1.65
C VAL A 41 9.43 -0.05 2.49
N ILE A 42 8.23 -0.23 1.96
CA ILE A 42 7.20 -1.10 2.55
C ILE A 42 7.07 -2.31 1.64
N LEU A 43 7.19 -3.50 2.20
CA LEU A 43 7.16 -4.75 1.45
C LEU A 43 6.39 -5.81 2.23
N GLY A 44 6.11 -6.92 1.56
CA GLY A 44 5.36 -8.03 2.12
C GLY A 44 4.04 -8.25 1.39
N HIS A 45 3.12 -8.95 2.03
CA HIS A 45 1.91 -9.44 1.39
C HIS A 45 0.70 -8.60 1.79
N PHE A 46 0.27 -7.71 0.89
CA PHE A 46 -0.89 -6.83 1.13
C PHE A 46 -2.24 -7.52 0.89
N ASN A 47 -2.25 -8.76 0.39
CA ASN A 47 -3.49 -9.43 -0.04
C ASN A 47 -4.29 -8.57 -1.04
N ALA A 48 -3.61 -7.72 -1.79
CA ALA A 48 -4.18 -6.67 -2.63
C ALA A 48 -3.83 -6.94 -4.10
N ARG A 49 -4.82 -6.77 -4.97
CA ARG A 49 -4.62 -6.68 -6.41
C ARG A 49 -5.04 -5.27 -6.80
N VAL A 50 -4.13 -4.50 -7.36
CA VAL A 50 -4.37 -3.08 -7.70
C VAL A 50 -4.84 -2.89 -9.15
N GLY A 51 -4.68 -3.91 -9.99
CA GLY A 51 -5.03 -3.85 -11.40
C GLY A 51 -4.08 -2.96 -12.20
N ASN A 52 -4.60 -2.33 -13.26
CA ASN A 52 -3.80 -1.63 -14.27
C ASN A 52 -4.32 -0.23 -14.64
N ASP A 53 -5.20 0.34 -13.81
CA ASP A 53 -5.79 1.66 -14.06
C ASP A 53 -4.84 2.79 -13.60
N TYR A 54 -3.72 2.93 -14.31
CA TYR A 54 -2.73 3.99 -14.06
C TYR A 54 -3.23 5.40 -14.43
N VAL A 55 -4.36 5.51 -15.14
CA VAL A 55 -4.98 6.79 -15.50
C VAL A 55 -5.66 7.39 -14.27
N SER A 56 -6.45 6.58 -13.56
CA SER A 56 -7.06 6.99 -12.29
C SER A 56 -6.05 7.00 -11.13
N TRP A 57 -5.05 6.11 -11.17
CA TRP A 57 -4.06 5.93 -10.11
C TRP A 57 -2.63 6.13 -10.64
N PRO A 58 -2.13 7.38 -10.73
CA PRO A 58 -0.81 7.68 -11.29
C PRO A 58 0.37 7.11 -10.47
N LEU A 59 0.11 6.63 -9.25
CA LEU A 59 1.08 5.92 -8.41
C LEU A 59 1.35 4.47 -8.87
N LEU A 60 0.56 3.96 -9.84
CA LEU A 60 0.75 2.65 -10.44
C LEU A 60 1.72 2.69 -11.63
N GLY A 61 2.46 1.59 -11.79
CA GLY A 61 3.14 1.29 -13.05
C GLY A 61 2.15 0.98 -14.18
N ARG A 62 2.57 1.21 -15.43
CA ARG A 62 1.74 1.01 -16.64
C ARG A 62 1.45 -0.46 -16.99
N HIS A 63 2.12 -1.40 -16.31
CA HIS A 63 2.13 -2.83 -16.65
C HIS A 63 1.39 -3.69 -15.63
N GLY A 64 0.52 -3.10 -14.80
CA GLY A 64 -0.33 -3.89 -13.90
C GLY A 64 -1.19 -4.89 -14.66
N ILE A 65 -1.63 -5.94 -13.98
CA ILE A 65 -2.45 -7.01 -14.56
C ILE A 65 -3.72 -7.21 -13.71
N GLY A 66 -4.82 -7.56 -14.38
CA GLY A 66 -6.08 -7.92 -13.72
C GLY A 66 -6.88 -6.73 -13.24
N LYS A 67 -7.89 -7.02 -12.41
CA LYS A 67 -8.80 -6.01 -11.84
C LYS A 67 -8.43 -5.71 -10.39
N CYS A 68 -8.61 -4.45 -10.01
CA CYS A 68 -8.46 -4.02 -8.64
C CYS A 68 -9.48 -4.77 -7.75
N ASN A 69 -9.03 -5.33 -6.61
CA ASN A 69 -9.91 -5.91 -5.60
C ASN A 69 -10.12 -4.93 -4.43
N LYS A 70 -10.99 -5.28 -3.48
CA LYS A 70 -11.30 -4.45 -2.31
C LYS A 70 -10.05 -4.00 -1.55
N ASN A 71 -9.13 -4.93 -1.26
CA ASN A 71 -7.86 -4.63 -0.59
C ASN A 71 -6.93 -3.76 -1.44
N GLY A 72 -6.99 -3.89 -2.77
CA GLY A 72 -6.28 -3.05 -3.73
C GLY A 72 -6.73 -1.60 -3.66
N VAL A 73 -8.04 -1.34 -3.56
CA VAL A 73 -8.56 0.02 -3.39
C VAL A 73 -8.05 0.62 -2.09
N ALA A 74 -8.09 -0.12 -0.98
CA ALA A 74 -7.56 0.35 0.30
C ALA A 74 -6.05 0.66 0.23
N LEU A 75 -5.27 -0.20 -0.44
CA LEU A 75 -3.85 0.04 -0.67
C LEU A 75 -3.59 1.29 -1.50
N LEU A 76 -4.36 1.50 -2.57
CA LEU A 76 -4.23 2.66 -3.46
C LEU A 76 -4.55 3.98 -2.73
N MET A 77 -5.61 3.99 -1.91
CA MET A 77 -5.94 5.15 -1.06
C MET A 77 -4.81 5.43 -0.07
N PHE A 78 -4.35 4.42 0.67
CA PHE A 78 -3.24 4.54 1.61
C PHE A 78 -1.96 5.08 0.94
N CYS A 79 -1.60 4.56 -0.24
CA CYS A 79 -0.42 5.03 -0.97
C CYS A 79 -0.60 6.48 -1.44
N THR A 80 -1.79 6.87 -1.90
CA THR A 80 -2.08 8.23 -2.32
C THR A 80 -1.94 9.20 -1.14
N GLU A 81 -2.54 8.89 0.01
CA GLU A 81 -2.52 9.73 1.21
C GLU A 81 -1.12 9.88 1.81
N ASN A 82 -0.26 8.86 1.66
CA ASN A 82 1.09 8.85 2.21
C ASN A 82 2.19 9.18 1.17
N ASN A 83 1.83 9.64 -0.04
CA ASN A 83 2.76 9.94 -1.13
C ASN A 83 3.71 8.77 -1.49
N LEU A 84 3.17 7.56 -1.54
CA LEU A 84 3.89 6.33 -1.87
C LEU A 84 3.58 5.88 -3.31
N VAL A 85 4.54 5.19 -3.91
CA VAL A 85 4.43 4.62 -5.26
C VAL A 85 4.41 3.09 -5.15
N VAL A 86 3.56 2.44 -5.95
CA VAL A 86 3.47 0.98 -6.00
C VAL A 86 4.38 0.46 -7.11
N THR A 87 5.38 -0.34 -6.73
CA THR A 87 6.43 -0.82 -7.64
C THR A 87 6.25 -2.26 -8.11
N ASN A 88 5.47 -3.07 -7.38
CA ASN A 88 5.17 -4.46 -7.73
C ASN A 88 3.65 -4.63 -7.86
N THR A 89 3.21 -5.15 -9.01
CA THR A 89 1.79 -5.34 -9.36
C THR A 89 1.49 -6.73 -9.90
N VAL A 90 2.43 -7.67 -9.74
CA VAL A 90 2.31 -9.06 -10.21
C VAL A 90 1.34 -9.85 -9.35
#